data_AF-A0A951TAH6-F1
#
_entry.id   AF-A0A951TAH6-F1
#
_cell.length_a   1.000
_cell.length_b   1.000
_cell.length_c   1.000
_cell.angle_alpha   90.00
_cell.angle_beta   90.00
_cell.angle_gamma   90.00
#
_symmetry.space_group_name_H-M   'P 1'
#
loop_
_entity.id
_entity.type
_entity.pdbx_description
1 polymer ?
#
loop_
_entity_poly.entity_id
_entity_poly.type
_entity_poly.pdbx_seq_one_letter_code
_entity_poly.pdbx_strand_id
1 'polypeptide(L)'
;MKRVDEQMAFYDAYHRHPLNKATHFIGIPAIIFSILVVLGWARVPVGGFTATAAMVTVAVLLGYYFALDRALAVGMALFLLPALWVAEQVSQWSYAAGGAVFLVFFVGGWIFQLIGHGVYEKRRPALVDNLFQMIIGPFFLVAEVFFLLGLKHDLRDRVREDARRHLPGNAATS
;
A
#
# COMPACT_ATOMS: atom_id res chain seq x y z
N MET A 1 6.08 11.00 15.04
CA MET A 1 5.42 9.96 14.24
C MET A 1 5.62 8.63 14.94
N LYS A 2 4.63 7.74 14.93
CA LYS A 2 4.84 6.36 15.42
C LYS A 2 5.95 5.71 14.61
N ARG A 3 6.71 4.81 15.23
CA ARG A 3 7.78 4.11 14.53
C ARG A 3 7.20 3.09 13.55
N VAL A 4 7.96 2.76 12.50
CA VAL A 4 7.54 1.81 11.45
C VAL A 4 7.15 0.45 12.02
N ASP A 5 7.86 -0.02 13.05
CA ASP A 5 7.59 -1.28 13.74
C ASP A 5 6.24 -1.27 14.47
N GLU A 6 5.90 -0.21 15.19
CA GLU A 6 4.58 -0.08 15.85
C GLU A 6 3.42 -0.10 14.85
N GLN A 7 3.58 0.61 13.73
CA GLN A 7 2.54 0.70 12.71
C GLN A 7 2.38 -0.64 11.96
N MET A 8 3.49 -1.33 11.72
CA MET A 8 3.49 -2.63 11.05
C MET A 8 3.01 -3.77 11.98
N ALA A 9 3.24 -3.66 13.29
CA ALA A 9 2.68 -4.60 14.27
C ALA A 9 1.14 -4.57 14.28
N PHE A 10 0.55 -3.39 14.15
CA PHE A 10 -0.91 -3.25 13.97
C PHE A 10 -1.38 -3.91 12.67
N TYR A 11 -0.66 -3.71 11.57
CA TYR A 11 -0.97 -4.34 10.29
C TYR A 11 -0.93 -5.88 10.39
N ASP A 12 0.13 -6.45 10.98
CA ASP A 12 0.28 -7.91 11.13
C ASP A 12 -0.83 -8.50 12.02
N ALA A 13 -1.36 -7.74 12.99
CA ALA A 13 -2.50 -8.17 13.81
C ALA A 13 -3.84 -8.26 13.05
N TYR A 14 -3.96 -7.59 11.90
CA TYR A 14 -5.15 -7.63 11.03
C TYR A 14 -5.03 -8.57 9.84
N HIS A 15 -3.82 -8.99 9.51
CA HIS A 15 -3.54 -9.80 8.32
C HIS A 15 -2.67 -10.97 8.74
N ARG A 16 -3.22 -11.97 9.43
CA ARG A 16 -2.42 -13.12 9.87
C ARG A 16 -2.45 -14.25 8.84
N HIS A 17 -3.58 -14.41 8.14
CA HIS A 17 -3.76 -15.52 7.21
C HIS A 17 -2.95 -15.30 5.91
N PRO A 18 -2.11 -16.26 5.47
CA PRO A 18 -1.27 -16.09 4.28
C PRO A 18 -2.07 -15.86 3.01
N LEU A 19 -3.25 -16.48 2.87
CA LEU A 19 -4.15 -16.22 1.73
C LEU A 19 -4.75 -14.80 1.77
N ASN A 20 -5.00 -14.22 2.96
CA ASN A 20 -5.43 -12.83 3.07
C ASN A 20 -4.31 -11.90 2.59
N LYS A 21 -3.07 -12.11 3.06
CA LYS A 21 -1.90 -11.37 2.55
C LYS A 21 -1.76 -11.48 1.03
N ALA A 22 -1.92 -12.69 0.47
CA ALA A 22 -1.85 -12.92 -0.96
C ALA A 22 -2.90 -12.13 -1.76
N THR A 23 -4.15 -12.04 -1.29
CA THR A 23 -5.14 -11.20 -1.97
C THR A 23 -4.80 -9.72 -1.88
N HIS A 24 -4.16 -9.27 -0.79
CA HIS A 24 -3.67 -7.90 -0.65
C HIS A 24 -2.53 -7.58 -1.61
N PHE A 25 -1.60 -8.53 -1.83
CA PHE A 25 -0.53 -8.42 -2.82
C PHE A 25 -1.02 -8.26 -4.26
N ILE A 26 -2.29 -8.58 -4.54
CA ILE A 26 -2.95 -8.34 -5.83
C ILE A 26 -3.80 -7.07 -5.77
N GLY A 27 -4.66 -6.96 -4.75
CA GLY A 27 -5.67 -5.91 -4.65
C GLY A 27 -5.09 -4.52 -4.39
N ILE A 28 -4.07 -4.40 -3.55
CA ILE A 28 -3.44 -3.11 -3.24
C ILE A 28 -2.75 -2.53 -4.49
N PRO A 29 -1.87 -3.26 -5.20
CA PRO A 29 -1.28 -2.76 -6.44
C PRO A 29 -2.32 -2.35 -7.49
N ALA A 30 -3.39 -3.13 -7.65
CA ALA A 30 -4.47 -2.83 -8.58
C ALA A 30 -5.19 -1.52 -8.24
N ILE A 31 -5.53 -1.31 -6.97
CA ILE A 31 -6.18 -0.07 -6.52
C ILE A 31 -5.24 1.14 -6.65
N ILE A 32 -3.96 1.00 -6.30
CA ILE A 32 -2.99 2.10 -6.48
C ILE A 32 -2.90 2.48 -7.95
N PHE A 33 -2.74 1.50 -8.85
CA PHE A 33 -2.65 1.75 -10.28
C PHE A 33 -3.90 2.46 -10.82
N SER A 34 -5.10 2.01 -10.46
CA SER A 34 -6.34 2.64 -10.93
C SER A 34 -6.47 4.09 -10.44
N ILE A 35 -6.10 4.37 -9.19
CA ILE A 35 -6.08 5.74 -8.65
C ILE A 35 -5.09 6.61 -9.44
N LEU A 36 -3.90 6.11 -9.75
CA LEU A 36 -2.91 6.85 -10.54
C LEU A 36 -3.45 7.20 -11.94
N VAL A 37 -4.21 6.30 -12.59
CA VAL A 37 -4.82 6.57 -13.91
C VAL A 37 -5.75 7.79 -13.84
N VAL A 38 -6.64 7.84 -12.84
CA VAL A 38 -7.60 8.94 -12.69
C VAL A 38 -6.90 10.24 -12.28
N LEU A 39 -5.91 10.16 -11.39
CA LEU A 39 -5.09 11.32 -11.01
C LEU A 39 -4.28 11.87 -12.21
N GLY A 40 -3.93 11.02 -13.19
CA GLY A 40 -3.26 11.42 -14.42
C GLY A 40 -4.10 12.34 -15.31
N TRP A 41 -5.44 12.35 -15.18
CA TRP A 41 -6.30 13.28 -15.93
C TRP A 41 -6.16 14.72 -15.45
N ALA A 42 -5.89 14.94 -14.16
CA ALA A 42 -5.58 16.25 -13.62
C ALA A 42 -4.15 16.63 -13.97
N ARG A 43 -3.98 17.33 -15.09
CA ARG A 43 -2.68 17.70 -15.65
C ARG A 43 -2.59 19.19 -15.97
N VAL A 44 -1.42 19.78 -15.72
CA VAL A 44 -1.13 21.20 -15.95
C VAL A 44 0.25 21.38 -16.60
N PRO A 45 0.39 22.27 -17.59
CA PRO A 45 1.69 22.61 -18.14
C PRO A 45 2.49 23.47 -17.14
N VAL A 46 3.75 23.11 -16.88
CA VAL A 46 4.67 23.81 -15.99
C VAL A 46 6.04 23.84 -16.66
N GLY A 47 6.57 25.02 -16.99
CA GLY A 47 7.97 25.16 -17.43
C GLY A 47 8.40 24.24 -18.60
N GLY A 48 7.50 23.93 -19.54
CA GLY A 48 7.78 23.05 -20.69
C GLY A 48 7.56 21.55 -20.46
N PHE A 49 7.13 21.14 -19.26
CA PHE A 49 6.69 19.76 -18.97
C PHE A 49 5.22 19.75 -18.52
N THR A 50 4.58 18.59 -18.60
CA THR A 50 3.21 18.40 -18.09
C THR A 50 3.29 17.74 -16.71
N ALA A 51 2.90 18.46 -15.67
CA ALA A 51 2.75 17.91 -14.33
C ALA A 51 1.36 17.28 -14.18
N THR A 52 1.27 16.10 -13.59
CA THR A 52 -0.03 15.49 -13.23
C THR A 52 -0.19 15.36 -11.72
N ALA A 53 -1.44 15.26 -11.24
CA ALA A 53 -1.70 14.99 -9.83
C ALA A 53 -1.14 13.62 -9.40
N ALA A 54 -1.03 12.65 -10.32
CA ALA A 54 -0.40 11.35 -10.07
C ALA A 54 1.10 11.50 -9.78
N MET A 55 1.83 12.30 -10.58
CA MET A 55 3.24 12.59 -10.36
C MET A 55 3.48 13.26 -8.99
N VAL A 56 2.68 14.27 -8.66
CA VAL A 56 2.79 14.97 -7.36
C VAL A 56 2.50 14.02 -6.21
N THR A 57 1.46 13.19 -6.32
CA THR A 57 1.09 12.21 -5.31
C THR A 57 2.21 11.20 -5.07
N VAL A 58 2.80 10.64 -6.14
CA VAL A 58 3.92 9.70 -6.02
C VAL A 58 5.15 10.37 -5.41
N ALA A 59 5.47 11.60 -5.81
CA ALA A 59 6.60 12.34 -5.23
C ALA A 59 6.44 12.58 -3.72
N VAL A 60 5.24 12.99 -3.28
CA VAL A 60 4.92 13.21 -1.86
C VAL A 60 5.00 11.89 -1.08
N LEU A 61 4.40 10.81 -1.61
CA LEU A 61 4.42 9.50 -0.97
C LEU A 61 5.84 8.94 -0.84
N LEU A 62 6.65 9.05 -1.89
CA LEU A 62 8.05 8.63 -1.82
C LEU A 62 8.83 9.46 -0.82
N GLY A 63 8.66 10.79 -0.79
CA GLY A 63 9.28 11.65 0.22
C GLY A 63 8.92 11.22 1.65
N TYR A 64 7.64 10.93 1.90
CA TYR A 64 7.17 10.38 3.17
C TYR A 64 7.80 9.02 3.49
N TYR A 65 7.84 8.07 2.55
CA TYR A 65 8.42 6.74 2.77
C TYR A 65 9.93 6.80 2.99
N PHE A 66 10.66 7.68 2.31
CA PHE A 66 12.08 7.90 2.54
C PHE A 66 12.36 8.42 3.96
N ALA A 67 11.45 9.22 4.51
CA ALA A 67 11.51 9.66 5.90
C ALA A 67 11.21 8.53 6.91
N LEU A 68 10.49 7.48 6.50
CA LEU A 68 10.22 6.30 7.33
C LEU A 68 11.37 5.27 7.31
N ASP A 69 11.73 4.77 6.12
CA ASP A 69 12.81 3.81 5.95
C ASP A 69 13.31 3.83 4.50
N ARG A 70 14.57 4.22 4.28
CA ARG A 70 15.15 4.41 2.95
C ARG A 70 15.14 3.14 2.09
N ALA A 71 15.37 1.96 2.67
CA ALA A 71 15.47 0.72 1.91
C ALA A 71 14.07 0.26 1.45
N LEU A 72 13.08 0.35 2.34
CA LEU A 72 11.69 0.07 1.98
C LEU A 72 11.13 1.12 1.00
N ALA A 73 11.55 2.38 1.13
CA ALA A 73 11.20 3.44 0.19
C ALA A 73 11.72 3.17 -1.23
N VAL A 74 12.95 2.64 -1.36
CA VAL A 74 13.48 2.17 -2.65
C VAL A 74 12.61 1.04 -3.21
N GLY A 75 12.21 0.07 -2.37
CA GLY A 75 11.27 -0.98 -2.78
C GLY A 75 9.93 -0.42 -3.27
N MET A 76 9.36 0.57 -2.57
CA MET A 76 8.15 1.27 -3.02
C MET A 76 8.38 2.04 -4.32
N ALA A 77 9.54 2.67 -4.52
CA ALA A 77 9.87 3.38 -5.77
C ALA A 77 9.94 2.42 -6.96
N LEU A 78 10.53 1.23 -6.78
CA LEU A 78 10.59 0.19 -7.81
C LEU A 78 9.20 -0.30 -8.22
N PHE A 79 8.19 -0.19 -7.35
CA PHE A 79 6.80 -0.47 -7.67
C PHE A 79 6.06 0.75 -8.26
N LEU A 80 6.13 1.90 -7.60
CA LEU A 80 5.34 3.08 -7.95
C LEU A 80 5.78 3.75 -9.24
N LEU A 81 7.08 3.80 -9.56
CA LEU A 81 7.56 4.49 -10.76
C LEU A 81 7.12 3.78 -12.06
N PRO A 82 7.24 2.44 -12.20
CA PRO A 82 6.68 1.75 -13.35
C PRO A 82 5.15 1.85 -13.40
N ALA A 83 4.46 1.73 -12.26
CA ALA A 83 3.00 1.85 -12.21
C ALA A 83 2.53 3.25 -12.65
N LEU A 84 3.21 4.31 -12.19
CA LEU A 84 2.97 5.69 -12.61
C LEU A 84 3.21 5.85 -14.11
N TRP A 85 4.31 5.33 -14.63
CA TRP A 85 4.61 5.41 -16.06
C TRP A 85 3.50 4.79 -16.90
N VAL A 86 3.04 3.58 -16.57
CA VAL A 86 1.91 2.94 -17.28
C VAL A 86 0.63 3.74 -17.10
N ALA A 87 0.35 4.22 -15.88
CA ALA A 87 -0.86 4.98 -15.59
C ALA A 87 -0.93 6.30 -16.37
N GLU A 88 0.21 6.98 -16.55
CA GLU A 88 0.31 8.18 -17.39
C GLU A 88 -0.07 7.89 -18.85
N GLN A 89 0.39 6.76 -19.40
CA GLN A 89 0.00 6.36 -20.76
C GLN A 89 -1.49 6.05 -20.87
N VAL A 90 -2.05 5.31 -19.91
CA VAL A 90 -3.48 4.96 -19.91
C VAL A 90 -4.35 6.20 -19.69
N SER A 91 -3.92 7.14 -18.87
CA SER A 91 -4.66 8.38 -18.60
C SER A 91 -4.78 9.30 -19.83
N GLN A 92 -3.96 9.08 -20.86
CA GLN A 92 -4.02 9.79 -22.14
C GLN A 92 -5.00 9.16 -23.14
N TRP A 93 -5.53 7.96 -22.85
CA TRP A 93 -6.57 7.35 -23.68
C TRP A 93 -7.90 8.13 -23.55
N SER A 94 -8.90 7.75 -24.35
CA SER A 94 -10.24 8.33 -24.18
C SER A 94 -10.75 8.10 -22.75
N TYR A 95 -11.55 9.04 -22.22
CA TYR A 95 -12.12 8.91 -20.88
C TYR A 95 -12.88 7.60 -20.67
N ALA A 96 -13.55 7.09 -21.71
CA ALA A 96 -14.22 5.80 -21.66
C ALA A 96 -13.24 4.64 -21.47
N ALA A 97 -12.15 4.59 -22.24
CA ALA A 97 -11.15 3.52 -22.14
C ALA A 97 -10.36 3.60 -20.82
N GLY A 98 -9.87 4.78 -20.45
CA GLY A 98 -9.18 4.99 -19.17
C GLY A 98 -10.09 4.73 -17.98
N GLY A 99 -11.36 5.16 -18.05
CA GLY A 99 -12.38 4.89 -17.04
C GLY A 99 -12.70 3.40 -16.89
N ALA A 100 -12.74 2.65 -17.99
CA ALA A 100 -12.90 1.20 -17.95
C ALA A 100 -11.72 0.52 -17.25
N VAL A 101 -10.48 0.92 -17.55
CA VAL A 101 -9.29 0.43 -16.85
C VAL A 101 -9.37 0.76 -15.35
N PHE A 102 -9.71 2.01 -15.00
CA PHE A 102 -9.93 2.40 -13.61
C PHE A 102 -10.94 1.47 -12.92
N LEU A 103 -12.12 1.28 -13.49
CA LEU A 103 -13.18 0.48 -12.88
C LEU A 103 -12.77 -0.97 -12.68
N VAL A 104 -12.16 -1.61 -13.70
CA VAL A 104 -11.72 -3.01 -13.61
C VAL A 104 -10.72 -3.19 -12.48
N PHE A 105 -9.69 -2.36 -12.42
CA PHE A 105 -8.63 -2.49 -11.41
C PHE A 105 -9.08 -2.03 -10.02
N PHE A 106 -9.87 -0.96 -9.93
CA PHE A 106 -10.39 -0.46 -8.65
C PHE A 106 -11.38 -1.44 -8.03
N VAL A 107 -12.44 -1.81 -8.77
CA VAL A 107 -13.45 -2.75 -8.27
C VAL A 107 -12.85 -4.14 -8.07
N GLY A 108 -12.07 -4.63 -9.05
CA GLY A 108 -11.39 -5.92 -8.93
C GLY A 108 -10.45 -5.98 -7.73
N GLY A 109 -9.64 -4.94 -7.52
CA GLY A 109 -8.74 -4.86 -6.37
C GLY A 109 -9.49 -4.84 -5.04
N TRP A 110 -10.63 -4.15 -4.96
CA TRP A 110 -11.49 -4.16 -3.77
C TRP A 110 -12.11 -5.53 -3.52
N ILE A 111 -12.56 -6.23 -4.57
CA ILE A 111 -13.06 -7.60 -4.45
C ILE A 111 -12.00 -8.51 -3.82
N PHE A 112 -10.75 -8.45 -4.29
CA PHE A 112 -9.65 -9.22 -3.68
C PHE A 112 -9.44 -8.90 -2.19
N GLN A 113 -9.41 -7.61 -1.82
CA GLN A 113 -9.24 -7.21 -0.41
C GLN A 113 -10.42 -7.68 0.46
N LEU A 114 -11.65 -7.51 -0.01
CA LEU A 114 -12.84 -7.91 0.73
C LEU A 114 -12.97 -9.43 0.88
N ILE A 115 -12.59 -10.21 -0.16
CA ILE A 115 -12.49 -11.67 -0.06
C ILE A 115 -11.44 -12.06 0.97
N GLY A 116 -10.27 -11.42 0.93
CA GLY A 116 -9.19 -11.65 1.89
C GLY A 116 -9.66 -11.54 3.34
N HIS A 117 -10.24 -10.38 3.65
CA HIS A 117 -10.76 -10.05 4.96
C HIS A 117 -11.98 -10.88 5.37
N GLY A 118 -12.95 -11.06 4.48
CA GLY A 118 -14.21 -11.73 4.79
C GLY A 118 -14.09 -13.24 4.90
N VAL A 119 -13.34 -13.88 3.99
CA VAL A 119 -13.24 -15.34 3.89
C VAL A 119 -12.14 -15.89 4.79
N TYR A 120 -10.94 -15.31 4.73
CA TYR A 120 -9.76 -15.89 5.39
C TYR A 120 -9.53 -15.30 6.80
N GLU A 121 -9.68 -13.99 6.96
CA GLU A 121 -9.49 -13.35 8.27
C GLU A 121 -10.79 -13.34 9.11
N LYS A 122 -11.96 -13.42 8.46
CA LYS A 122 -13.29 -13.25 9.07
C LYS A 122 -13.40 -11.97 9.90
N ARG A 123 -12.75 -10.91 9.43
CA ARG A 123 -12.66 -9.60 10.09
C ARG A 123 -12.89 -8.49 9.09
N ARG A 124 -13.45 -7.36 9.52
CA ARG A 124 -13.55 -6.17 8.66
C ARG A 124 -12.17 -5.60 8.29
N PRO A 125 -12.05 -4.89 7.15
CA PRO A 125 -10.80 -4.28 6.73
C PRO A 125 -10.26 -3.28 7.76
N ALA A 126 -8.94 -3.27 7.96
CA ALA A 126 -8.27 -2.32 8.86
C ALA A 126 -8.52 -0.86 8.47
N LEU A 127 -8.82 -0.61 7.20
CA LEU A 127 -9.15 0.72 6.68
C LEU A 127 -10.36 1.36 7.38
N VAL A 128 -11.34 0.54 7.77
CA VAL A 128 -12.55 1.02 8.47
C VAL A 128 -12.20 1.60 9.84
N ASP A 129 -11.14 1.07 10.47
CA ASP A 129 -10.68 1.53 11.78
C ASP A 129 -9.70 2.71 11.67
N ASN A 130 -8.92 2.79 10.59
CA ASN A 130 -7.96 3.88 10.37
C ASN A 130 -7.65 4.08 8.88
N LEU A 131 -8.15 5.19 8.31
CA LEU A 131 -7.94 5.53 6.90
C LEU A 131 -6.46 5.72 6.53
N PHE A 132 -5.61 6.08 7.50
CA PHE A 132 -4.16 6.21 7.28
C PHE A 132 -3.49 4.89 6.88
N GLN A 133 -4.14 3.75 7.15
CA GLN A 133 -3.71 2.44 6.65
C GLN A 133 -3.71 2.34 5.12
N MET A 134 -4.47 3.19 4.41
CA MET A 134 -4.41 3.26 2.94
C MET A 134 -3.04 3.75 2.45
N ILE A 135 -2.44 4.69 3.18
CA ILE A 135 -1.14 5.26 2.84
C ILE A 135 -0.04 4.29 3.26
N ILE A 136 -0.11 3.75 4.48
CA ILE A 136 1.01 2.96 5.00
C ILE A 136 0.94 1.45 4.68
N GLY A 137 -0.23 0.91 4.38
CA GLY A 137 -0.43 -0.50 4.04
C GLY A 137 0.43 -0.98 2.86
N PRO A 138 0.50 -0.27 1.73
CA PRO A 138 1.37 -0.63 0.60
C PRO A 138 2.85 -0.73 1.00
N PHE A 139 3.31 0.15 1.89
CA PHE A 139 4.67 0.14 2.41
C PHE A 139 4.97 -1.13 3.21
N PHE A 140 3.99 -1.66 3.95
CA PHE A 140 4.13 -2.93 4.67
C PHE A 140 4.18 -4.15 3.76
N LEU A 141 3.48 -4.14 2.62
CA LEU A 141 3.61 -5.21 1.62
C LEU A 141 5.06 -5.28 1.08
N VAL A 142 5.69 -4.13 0.85
CA VAL A 142 7.12 -4.10 0.48
C VAL A 142 8.01 -4.64 1.60
N ALA A 143 7.73 -4.30 2.86
CA ALA A 143 8.45 -4.87 4.00
C ALA A 143 8.30 -6.40 4.06
N GLU A 144 7.13 -6.94 3.76
CA GLU A 144 6.92 -8.39 3.65
C GLU A 144 7.73 -9.01 2.50
N VAL A 145 7.82 -8.37 1.33
CA VAL A 145 8.71 -8.82 0.24
C VAL A 145 10.16 -8.86 0.71
N PHE A 146 10.62 -7.82 1.42
CA PHE A 146 11.98 -7.80 1.98
C PHE A 146 12.18 -8.97 2.96
N PHE A 147 11.21 -9.25 3.82
CA PHE A 147 11.29 -10.38 4.75
C PHE A 147 11.34 -11.73 4.05
N LEU A 148 10.57 -11.90 2.96
CA LEU A 148 10.58 -13.10 2.11
C LEU A 148 11.93 -13.29 1.39
N LEU A 149 12.58 -12.18 1.02
CA LEU A 149 13.93 -12.18 0.42
C LEU A 149 15.06 -12.36 1.45
N GLY A 150 14.75 -12.56 2.73
CA GLY A 150 15.76 -12.70 3.77
C GLY A 150 16.43 -11.38 4.20
N LEU A 151 15.78 -10.24 3.93
CA LEU A 151 16.27 -8.92 4.31
C LEU A 151 15.52 -8.39 5.54
N LYS A 152 16.08 -7.33 6.16
CA LYS A 152 15.43 -6.57 7.25
C LYS A 152 14.97 -7.43 8.45
N HIS A 153 15.73 -8.47 8.80
CA HIS A 153 15.40 -9.35 9.92
C HIS A 153 15.20 -8.62 11.25
N ASP A 154 16.05 -7.64 11.58
CA ASP A 154 15.89 -6.86 12.81
C ASP A 154 14.57 -6.10 12.86
N LEU A 155 14.08 -5.59 11.72
CA LEU A 155 12.78 -4.93 11.64
C LEU A 155 11.67 -5.96 11.83
N ARG A 156 11.74 -7.11 11.18
CA ARG A 156 10.78 -8.21 11.34
C ARG A 156 10.67 -8.65 12.80
N ASP A 157 11.80 -8.75 13.48
CA ASP A 157 11.84 -9.24 14.86
C ASP A 157 11.26 -8.19 15.83
N ARG A 158 11.55 -6.90 15.63
CA ARG A 158 10.89 -5.81 16.37
C ARG A 158 9.39 -5.77 16.15
N VAL A 159 8.93 -5.91 14.90
CA VAL A 159 7.49 -5.98 14.58
C VAL A 159 6.80 -7.12 15.32
N ARG A 160 7.42 -8.30 15.37
CA ARG A 160 6.91 -9.47 16.09
C ARG A 160 6.91 -9.28 17.61
N GLU A 161 7.91 -8.58 18.13
CA GLU A 161 7.98 -8.23 19.55
C GLU A 161 6.86 -7.26 19.93
N ASP A 162 6.70 -6.17 19.18
CA ASP A 162 5.66 -5.17 19.44
C ASP A 162 4.26 -5.75 19.23
N ALA A 163 4.06 -6.61 18.23
CA ALA A 163 2.78 -7.31 18.05
C ALA A 163 2.42 -8.14 19.28
N ARG A 164 3.39 -8.81 19.92
CA ARG A 164 3.17 -9.59 21.16
C ARG A 164 2.86 -8.72 22.38
N ARG A 165 3.43 -7.51 22.46
CA ARG A 165 3.12 -6.56 23.54
C ARG A 165 1.69 -6.02 23.47
N HIS A 166 1.10 -5.99 22.27
CA HIS A 166 -0.24 -5.43 22.03
C HIS A 166 -1.36 -6.49 21.90
N LEU A 167 -1.08 -7.78 22.13
CA LEU A 167 -2.12 -8.81 22.21
C LEU A 167 -2.91 -8.67 23.53
N PRO A 168 -4.26 -8.72 23.49
CA PRO A 168 -5.07 -8.74 24.70
C PRO A 168 -4.76 -10.03 25.49
N GLY A 169 -4.03 -9.88 26.59
CA GLY A 169 -3.56 -10.98 27.44
C GLY A 169 -2.26 -10.68 28.19
N ASN A 170 -1.40 -9.78 27.70
CA ASN A 170 -0.12 -9.41 28.34
C ASN A 170 -0.19 -8.15 29.22
N ALA A 171 -1.33 -7.47 29.30
CA ALA A 171 -1.52 -6.27 30.12
C ALA A 171 -1.68 -6.56 31.63
N ALA A 172 -1.44 -7.80 32.09
CA ALA A 172 -1.66 -8.23 33.47
C ALA A 172 -0.37 -8.53 34.27
N THR A 173 0.80 -8.13 33.77
CA THR A 173 2.08 -8.30 34.48
C THR A 173 3.00 -7.09 34.26
N SER A 174 2.65 -5.98 34.89
CA SER A 174 3.58 -4.89 35.20
C SER A 174 3.11 -4.19 36.47
#